data_AF-A0AAQ3W9R9-F1
#
_entry.id   AF-A0AAQ3W9R9-F1
#
_cell.length_a   1.000
_cell.length_b   1.000
_cell.length_c   1.000
_cell.angle_alpha   90.00
_cell.angle_beta   90.00
_cell.angle_gamma   90.00
#
_symmetry.space_group_name_H-M   'P 1'
#
loop_
_entity.id
_entity.type
_entity.pdbx_description
1 polymer ?
#
loop_
_entity_poly.entity_id
_entity_poly.type
_entity_poly.pdbx_seq_one_letter_code
_entity_poly.pdbx_strand_id
1 'polypeptide(L)'
;MGDKIKFDPKEFEDKISKFSTGGTDLSMDVTDSISETDIEPYTSFKTVQQSLSQFLGTYQSLIESDITQMKSIGAALVETDKRIGGKK
;
A
#
# COMPACT_ATOMS: atom_id res chain seq x y z
N MET A 1 12.91 27.36 -24.19
CA MET A 1 13.21 25.91 -24.19
C MET A 1 12.56 25.37 -22.93
N GLY A 2 11.51 24.55 -23.05
CA GLY A 2 10.81 24.03 -21.88
C GLY A 2 11.74 23.09 -21.10
N ASP A 3 11.79 23.26 -19.78
CA ASP A 3 12.50 22.34 -18.89
C ASP A 3 12.04 20.91 -19.20
N LYS A 4 12.99 20.06 -19.59
CA LYS A 4 12.69 18.64 -19.80
C LYS A 4 12.25 18.07 -18.47
N ILE A 5 11.01 17.59 -18.39
CA ILE A 5 10.53 16.82 -17.25
C ILE A 5 11.49 15.62 -17.13
N LYS A 6 12.34 15.62 -16.09
CA LYS A 6 13.17 14.47 -15.73
C LYS A 6 12.29 13.51 -14.92
N PHE A 7 11.44 12.77 -15.62
CA PHE A 7 10.81 11.59 -15.03
C PHE A 7 11.73 10.40 -15.28
N ASP A 8 12.25 9.80 -14.21
CA ASP A 8 12.95 8.52 -14.27
C ASP A 8 11.97 7.40 -13.90
N PRO A 9 11.49 6.61 -14.88
CA PRO A 9 10.51 5.56 -14.64
C PRO A 9 11.05 4.47 -13.71
N LYS A 10 12.36 4.20 -13.77
CA LYS A 10 13.00 3.17 -12.96
C LYS A 10 13.11 3.61 -11.51
N GLU A 11 13.53 4.85 -11.27
CA GLU A 11 13.54 5.40 -9.90
C GLU A 11 12.13 5.40 -9.30
N PHE A 12 11.11 5.78 -10.08
CA PHE A 12 9.72 5.76 -9.65
C PHE A 12 9.26 4.35 -9.28
N GLU A 13 9.49 3.36 -10.15
CA GLU A 13 9.12 1.96 -9.92
C GLU A 13 9.82 1.37 -8.69
N ASP A 14 11.11 1.65 -8.51
CA ASP A 14 11.89 1.22 -7.35
C ASP A 14 11.32 1.79 -6.04
N LYS A 15 10.92 3.07 -6.04
CA LYS A 15 10.34 3.75 -4.86
C LYS A 15 8.95 3.22 -4.52
N ILE A 16 8.09 3.04 -5.53
CA ILE A 16 6.75 2.47 -5.35
C ILE A 16 6.82 1.02 -4.89
N SER A 17 7.76 0.23 -5.39
CA SER A 17 7.95 -1.16 -4.94
C SER A 17 8.37 -1.23 -3.48
N LYS A 18 9.30 -0.36 -3.03
CA LYS A 18 9.69 -0.26 -1.62
C LYS A 18 8.54 0.18 -0.71
N PHE A 19 7.76 1.17 -1.14
CA PHE A 19 6.57 1.60 -0.42
C PHE A 19 5.52 0.47 -0.34
N SER A 20 5.32 -0.25 -1.45
CA SER A 20 4.42 -1.40 -1.51
C SER A 20 4.80 -2.45 -0.49
N THR A 21 6.06 -2.88 -0.48
CA THR A 21 6.53 -3.88 0.49
C THR A 21 6.31 -3.42 1.92
N GLY A 22 6.69 -2.18 2.28
CA GLY A 22 6.52 -1.69 3.64
C GLY A 22 5.06 -1.45 4.07
N GLY A 23 4.18 -1.13 3.11
CA GLY A 23 2.77 -0.86 3.37
C GLY A 23 1.89 -2.11 3.41
N THR A 24 2.25 -3.17 2.66
CA THR A 24 1.51 -4.45 2.67
C THR A 24 2.01 -5.41 3.74
N ASP A 25 3.20 -5.20 4.29
CA ASP A 25 3.78 -6.00 5.40
C ASP A 25 3.24 -5.56 6.78
N LEU A 26 2.07 -4.93 6.81
CA LEU A 26 1.36 -4.53 8.03
C LEU A 26 0.43 -5.64 8.57
N SER A 27 0.73 -6.91 8.25
CA SER A 27 0.00 -8.03 8.83
C SER A 27 0.51 -8.30 10.25
N MET A 28 -0.33 -8.07 11.25
CA MET A 28 -0.07 -8.50 12.61
C MET A 28 -0.90 -9.75 12.88
N ASP A 29 -0.24 -10.91 12.89
CA ASP A 29 -0.88 -12.17 13.26
C ASP A 29 -0.99 -12.21 14.78
N VAL A 30 -2.06 -11.61 15.31
CA VAL A 30 -2.37 -11.71 16.73
C VAL A 30 -3.05 -13.06 16.93
N THR A 31 -2.27 -14.14 16.94
CA THR A 31 -2.75 -15.46 17.34
C THR A 31 -2.68 -15.55 18.85
N ASP A 32 -3.80 -15.28 19.51
CA ASP A 32 -3.93 -15.62 20.92
C ASP A 32 -4.50 -17.03 21.06
N SER A 33 -3.63 -17.96 21.49
CA SER A 33 -4.04 -19.26 22.03
C SER A 33 -4.60 -19.06 23.45
N ILE A 34 -5.53 -18.14 23.63
CA ILE A 34 -6.18 -17.92 24.91
C ILE A 34 -7.39 -18.84 24.95
N SER A 35 -7.22 -19.95 25.68
CA SER A 35 -8.30 -20.91 25.94
C SER A 35 -9.51 -20.18 26.51
N GLU A 36 -10.61 -20.28 25.76
CA GLU A 36 -11.93 -19.70 26.03
C GLU A 36 -12.28 -19.74 27.52
N THR A 37 -12.16 -18.61 28.18
CA THR A 37 -12.74 -18.39 29.49
C THR A 37 -13.63 -17.17 29.35
N ASP A 38 -14.95 -17.39 29.31
CA ASP A 38 -16.03 -16.39 29.22
C ASP A 38 -16.10 -15.53 30.49
N ILE A 39 -14.99 -14.85 30.82
CA ILE A 39 -14.89 -13.93 31.95
C ILE A 39 -14.56 -12.54 31.39
N GLU A 40 -15.19 -11.49 31.92
CA GLU A 40 -14.90 -10.08 31.60
C GLU A 40 -13.53 -9.69 32.19
N PRO A 41 -12.43 -10.16 31.60
CA PRO A 41 -11.53 -9.31 30.81
C PRO A 41 -11.21 -9.87 29.40
N TYR A 42 -11.59 -11.12 29.13
CA TYR A 42 -11.22 -11.87 27.93
C TYR A 42 -12.04 -11.46 26.69
N THR A 43 -13.35 -11.28 26.87
CA THR A 43 -14.24 -10.82 25.79
C THR A 43 -13.80 -9.46 25.25
N SER A 44 -13.46 -8.51 26.15
CA SER A 44 -12.99 -7.18 25.78
C SER A 44 -11.66 -7.22 25.01
N PHE A 45 -10.72 -8.05 25.45
CA PHE A 45 -9.44 -8.24 24.77
C PHE A 45 -9.63 -8.80 23.35
N LYS A 46 -10.46 -9.85 23.21
CA LYS A 46 -10.80 -10.44 21.89
C LYS A 46 -11.46 -9.43 20.96
N THR A 47 -12.37 -8.59 21.47
CA THR A 47 -12.99 -7.52 20.67
C THR A 47 -11.95 -6.48 20.20
N VAL A 48 -11.02 -6.08 21.06
CA VAL A 48 -9.94 -5.14 20.70
C VAL A 48 -9.02 -5.76 19.65
N GLN A 49 -8.64 -7.03 19.81
CA GLN A 49 -7.84 -7.78 18.85
C GLN A 49 -8.53 -7.86 17.49
N GLN A 50 -9.80 -8.26 17.44
CA GLN A 50 -10.58 -8.31 16.20
C GLN A 50 -10.69 -6.94 15.53
N SER A 51 -10.90 -5.88 16.32
CA SER A 51 -10.95 -4.50 15.81
C SER A 51 -9.61 -4.08 15.19
N LEU A 52 -8.49 -4.43 15.82
CA LEU A 52 -7.15 -4.16 15.29
C LEU A 52 -6.91 -4.92 13.98
N SER A 53 -7.21 -6.21 13.93
CA SER A 53 -7.06 -7.01 12.70
C SER A 53 -7.91 -6.45 11.54
N GLN A 54 -9.16 -6.06 11.82
CA GLN A 54 -10.03 -5.45 10.81
C GLN A 54 -9.50 -4.10 10.33
N PHE A 55 -8.99 -3.27 11.23
CA PHE A 55 -8.36 -2.00 10.89
C PHE A 55 -7.14 -2.20 9.99
N LEU A 56 -6.22 -3.10 10.37
CA LEU A 56 -5.02 -3.42 9.59
C LEU A 56 -5.37 -3.94 8.19
N GLY A 57 -6.34 -4.85 8.07
CA GLY A 57 -6.80 -5.35 6.77
C GLY A 57 -7.43 -4.26 5.89
N THR A 58 -8.19 -3.34 6.49
CA THR A 58 -8.75 -2.18 5.77
C THR A 58 -7.65 -1.25 5.29
N TYR A 59 -6.66 -0.96 6.13
CA TYR A 59 -5.55 -0.09 5.79
C TYR A 59 -4.66 -0.68 4.70
N GLN A 60 -4.39 -1.99 4.76
CA GLN A 60 -3.68 -2.70 3.69
C GLN A 60 -4.41 -2.55 2.35
N SER A 61 -5.73 -2.73 2.33
CA SER A 61 -6.53 -2.59 1.11
C SER A 61 -6.47 -1.17 0.53
N LEU A 62 -6.44 -0.14 1.37
CA LEU A 62 -6.27 1.26 0.94
C LEU A 62 -4.89 1.49 0.32
N ILE A 63 -3.84 1.00 0.97
CA ILE A 63 -2.46 1.10 0.46
C ILE A 63 -2.34 0.42 -0.91
N GLU A 64 -2.90 -0.78 -1.08
CA GLU A 64 -2.89 -1.50 -2.35
C GLU A 64 -3.60 -0.72 -3.46
N SER A 65 -4.71 -0.05 -3.12
CA SER A 65 -5.42 0.85 -4.05
C SER A 65 -4.56 2.04 -4.46
N ASP A 66 -3.92 2.71 -3.49
CA ASP A 66 -3.06 3.87 -3.75
C ASP A 66 -1.84 3.49 -4.60
N ILE A 67 -1.22 2.33 -4.34
CA ILE A 67 -0.12 1.79 -5.15
C ILE A 67 -0.56 1.57 -6.60
N THR A 68 -1.76 1.02 -6.79
CA THR A 68 -2.33 0.79 -8.12
C THR A 68 -2.53 2.11 -8.87
N GLN A 69 -3.09 3.12 -8.20
CA GLN A 69 -3.26 4.45 -8.77
C GLN A 69 -1.92 5.11 -9.11
N MET A 70 -0.93 5.03 -8.21
CA MET A 70 0.41 5.57 -8.45
C MET A 70 1.07 4.91 -9.67
N LYS A 71 0.99 3.58 -9.80
CA LYS A 71 1.49 2.86 -10.99
C LYS A 71 0.80 3.32 -12.27
N SER A 72 -0.52 3.52 -12.24
CA SER A 72 -1.28 4.03 -13.39
C SER A 72 -0.82 5.42 -13.83
N ILE A 73 -0.62 6.34 -12.87
CA ILE A 73 -0.11 7.70 -13.15
C ILE A 73 1.31 7.63 -13.72
N GLY A 74 2.19 6.82 -13.13
CA GLY A 74 3.55 6.62 -13.63
C GLY A 74 3.57 6.12 -15.07
N ALA A 75 2.71 5.15 -15.42
CA ALA A 75 2.56 4.67 -16.79
C ALA A 75 2.09 5.77 -17.76
N ALA A 76 1.11 6.59 -17.35
CA ALA A 76 0.61 7.70 -18.15
C ALA A 76 1.69 8.77 -18.43
N LEU A 77 2.59 9.01 -17.46
CA LEU A 77 3.74 9.89 -17.66
C LEU A 77 4.70 9.34 -18.71
N VAL A 78 5.03 8.04 -18.66
CA VAL A 78 5.88 7.38 -19.67
C VAL A 78 5.26 7.46 -21.07
N GLU A 79 3.95 7.20 -21.18
CA GLU A 79 3.26 7.29 -22.48
C GLU A 79 3.24 8.72 -23.03
N THR A 80 3.03 9.71 -22.16
CA THR A 80 3.03 11.12 -22.54
C THR A 80 4.42 11.55 -23.01
N ASP A 81 5.47 11.15 -22.31
CA ASP A 81 6.86 11.44 -22.70
C ASP A 81 7.18 10.82 -24.07
N LYS A 82 6.82 9.55 -24.31
CA LYS A 82 6.97 8.90 -25.63
C LYS A 82 6.25 9.65 -26.74
N ARG A 83 5.03 10.14 -26.49
CA ARG A 83 4.21 10.87 -27.48
C ARG A 83 4.81 12.24 -27.83
N ILE A 84 5.43 12.91 -26.87
CA ILE A 84 6.06 14.23 -27.05
C ILE A 84 7.46 14.06 -27.66
N GLY A 85 8.24 13.09 -27.19
CA GLY A 85 9.59 12.78 -27.67
C GLY A 85 9.64 12.14 -29.06
N GLY A 86 8.59 11.43 -29.47
CA GLY A 86 8.45 10.81 -30.80
C GLY A 86 8.00 11.76 -31.91
N LYS A 87 7.77 13.05 -31.63
CA LYS A 87 7.44 14.08 -32.65
C LYS A 87 8.69 14.81 -33.17
N LYS A 88 9.77 14.08 -33.48
CA LYS A 88 10.91 14.61 -34.22
C LYS A 88 11.20 13.74 -35.44
#